data_AF-A0A817N6N4-F1
#
_entry.id   AF-A0A817N6N4-F1
#
_cell.length_a   1.000
_cell.length_b   1.000
_cell.length_c   1.000
_cell.angle_alpha   90.00
_cell.angle_beta   90.00
_cell.angle_gamma   90.00
#
_symmetry.space_group_name_H-M   'P 1'
#
loop_
_entity.id
_entity.type
_entity.pdbx_description
1 polymer ?
#
loop_
_entity_poly.entity_id
_entity_poly.type
_entity_poly.pdbx_seq_one_letter_code
_entity_poly.pdbx_strand_id
1 'polypeptide(L)'
;MPWLLASKRVIHLVTFETVVKNYPTVYIILHEFADPNICLALLCRKGACIEPKKSTHQNKSLIAAEHVSHVTRFFEQININPSTYHLDRVTGSSEGYLVNTDLYLLADAIVESYLTKTTNTHCTLWNGTDKNSYYDILENENIVLPNSNGEYLCGPYVRLDWRNPNHISPKTRKSLNENPYYYIYEQAVGKEEFFNKILANKSYAIPFGDKNITEDLVTHLIDVKQTKLSALKMFMIIQSYFSQVNLLIKDVCFMVDKNGEKFWSEVNQDCMRITAIDSNQNKFDKDIWRAGGSASREQILQKWNAFNRILIEYFMKNKFHQTELLTYNSYFYTDEIEKLLKNTQLRIPTNLQELWLTIRGKNPRSVLVTMDMFNGQPVLVKSSQVCEVHSDGEYGQAMEKLSIFPDILIVDLNGAFGETDTKNRQIIKKLAQKHHIYMGGGLRSLTDVEDMLKSSVRRCVVASADDVLITKIPKERLVVEISINEQNEVLIHGRQTNTHVNIITKINQLIQIDVNIISITFVQSEGHLSGIPRQQIRNLFIQNPQNIERI
;
A
#
# COMPACT_ATOMS: atom_id res chain seq x y z
N MET A 1 5.07 -6.98 36.76
CA MET A 1 6.29 -6.78 37.58
C MET A 1 6.03 -6.69 39.08
N PRO A 2 5.11 -5.84 39.61
CA PRO A 2 4.83 -5.76 41.06
C PRO A 2 4.41 -7.08 41.72
N TRP A 3 3.78 -7.99 40.96
CA TRP A 3 3.44 -9.33 41.43
C TRP A 3 4.66 -10.21 41.79
N LEU A 4 5.81 -10.04 41.15
CA LEU A 4 7.03 -10.80 41.48
C LEU A 4 7.59 -10.39 42.85
N LEU A 5 7.51 -9.09 43.16
CA LEU A 5 7.81 -8.54 44.49
C LEU A 5 6.77 -9.02 45.51
N ALA A 6 5.47 -8.93 45.15
CA ALA A 6 4.34 -9.34 46.01
C ALA A 6 4.35 -10.84 46.36
N SER A 7 4.80 -11.68 45.43
CA SER A 7 4.94 -13.13 45.60
C SER A 7 6.27 -13.56 46.23
N LYS A 8 7.12 -12.60 46.64
CA LYS A 8 8.46 -12.81 47.23
C LYS A 8 9.41 -13.62 46.35
N ARG A 9 9.18 -13.66 45.05
CA ARG A 9 10.06 -14.35 44.09
C ARG A 9 11.30 -13.55 43.74
N VAL A 10 11.24 -12.24 43.95
CA VAL A 10 12.40 -11.33 43.89
C VAL A 10 12.38 -10.40 45.09
N ILE A 11 13.57 -9.99 45.52
CA ILE A 11 13.77 -9.18 46.74
C ILE A 11 13.90 -7.69 46.42
N HIS A 12 14.36 -7.35 45.21
CA HIS A 12 14.54 -5.98 44.73
C HIS A 12 14.19 -5.91 43.24
N LEU A 13 13.74 -4.75 42.76
CA LEU A 13 13.36 -4.50 41.37
C LEU A 13 13.83 -3.09 40.97
N VAL A 14 14.38 -2.95 39.77
CA VAL A 14 14.65 -1.65 39.12
C VAL A 14 13.72 -1.56 37.92
N THR A 15 12.93 -0.48 37.83
CA THR A 15 11.88 -0.34 36.82
C THR A 15 11.47 1.13 36.70
N PHE A 16 10.84 1.51 35.59
CA PHE A 16 10.32 2.87 35.40
C PHE A 16 9.19 3.23 36.37
N GLU A 17 9.15 4.53 36.70
CA GLU A 17 8.18 5.15 37.63
C GLU A 17 6.71 4.84 37.28
N THR A 18 6.38 4.75 36.00
CA THR A 18 5.02 4.57 35.47
C THR A 18 4.40 3.21 35.77
N VAL A 19 5.22 2.16 35.93
CA VAL A 19 4.75 0.79 36.26
C VAL A 19 4.46 0.66 37.76
N VAL A 20 5.21 1.42 38.55
CA VAL A 20 5.24 1.34 40.01
C VAL A 20 4.08 2.15 40.60
N LYS A 21 3.81 3.36 40.09
CA LYS A 21 2.70 4.24 40.53
C LYS A 21 1.29 3.62 40.55
N ASN A 22 1.06 2.51 39.84
CA ASN A 22 -0.23 1.83 39.81
C ASN A 22 -0.46 0.86 40.99
N TYR A 23 0.55 0.57 41.82
CA TYR A 23 0.45 -0.41 42.92
C TYR A 23 1.15 0.04 44.23
N PRO A 24 0.85 1.23 44.76
CA PRO A 24 1.66 1.91 45.79
C PRO A 24 1.76 1.20 47.14
N THR A 25 0.92 0.20 47.42
CA THR A 25 0.90 -0.53 48.69
C THR A 25 1.91 -1.68 48.78
N VAL A 26 2.65 -1.97 47.70
CA VAL A 26 3.44 -3.21 47.57
C VAL A 26 4.96 -2.97 47.50
N TYR A 27 5.43 -1.72 47.55
CA TYR A 27 6.84 -1.36 47.44
C TYR A 27 7.17 -0.07 48.20
N ILE A 28 8.46 0.21 48.39
CA ILE A 28 8.99 1.49 48.88
C ILE A 28 10.06 1.94 47.88
N ILE A 29 9.99 3.18 47.41
CA ILE A 29 11.00 3.74 46.50
C ILE A 29 12.25 4.06 47.33
N LEU A 30 13.35 3.38 47.02
CA LEU A 30 14.62 3.58 47.73
C LEU A 30 15.47 4.68 47.07
N HIS A 31 15.52 4.74 45.74
CA HIS A 31 16.27 5.74 44.95
C HIS A 31 15.60 6.00 43.59
N GLU A 32 15.75 7.22 43.06
CA GLU A 32 15.17 7.67 41.77
C GLU A 32 16.21 8.50 40.98
N PHE A 33 16.25 8.33 39.66
CA PHE A 33 17.12 9.07 38.73
C PHE A 33 16.50 9.11 37.32
N ALA A 34 16.78 10.16 36.53
CA ALA A 34 16.24 10.37 35.18
C ALA A 34 17.34 10.26 34.11
N ASP A 35 17.12 9.46 33.05
CA ASP A 35 18.13 9.20 32.00
C ASP A 35 17.57 9.47 30.58
N PRO A 36 18.21 10.32 29.75
CA PRO A 36 17.60 10.79 28.50
C PRO A 36 17.90 10.04 27.18
N ASN A 37 18.88 9.12 26.99
CA ASN A 37 19.13 8.53 25.64
C ASN A 37 19.92 7.19 25.65
N ILE A 38 19.37 6.04 25.20
CA ILE A 38 19.97 4.69 25.38
C ILE A 38 20.67 4.10 24.11
N CYS A 39 21.69 3.25 24.33
CA CYS A 39 22.59 2.52 23.39
C CYS A 39 22.84 1.04 23.84
N LEU A 40 23.42 0.15 23.01
CA LEU A 40 23.61 -1.29 23.30
C LEU A 40 24.91 -1.65 24.05
N ALA A 41 24.83 -2.48 25.10
CA ALA A 41 25.99 -3.02 25.82
C ALA A 41 25.70 -4.36 26.54
N LEU A 42 26.71 -5.23 26.66
CA LEU A 42 26.74 -6.34 27.62
C LEU A 42 27.31 -5.81 28.94
N LEU A 43 26.48 -5.67 29.96
CA LEU A 43 26.89 -5.07 31.24
C LEU A 43 27.22 -6.17 32.27
N CYS A 44 28.22 -5.87 33.10
CA CYS A 44 28.59 -6.62 34.28
C CYS A 44 28.84 -5.63 35.42
N ARG A 45 28.78 -6.08 36.69
CA ARG A 45 29.10 -5.20 37.84
C ARG A 45 30.50 -4.62 37.68
N LYS A 46 30.73 -3.38 38.12
CA LYS A 46 32.09 -2.80 38.19
C LYS A 46 32.98 -3.67 39.07
N GLY A 47 33.93 -4.38 38.47
CA GLY A 47 34.81 -5.36 39.13
C GLY A 47 34.43 -6.84 38.97
N ALA A 48 33.29 -7.16 38.34
CA ALA A 48 32.94 -8.53 37.97
C ALA A 48 33.27 -8.78 36.49
N CYS A 49 33.84 -9.93 36.16
CA CYS A 49 34.09 -10.35 34.78
C CYS A 49 33.05 -11.42 34.41
N ILE A 50 32.12 -11.11 33.52
CA ILE A 50 31.24 -12.12 32.92
C ILE A 50 31.89 -12.57 31.62
N GLU A 51 32.32 -13.83 31.58
CA GLU A 51 32.79 -14.47 30.35
C GLU A 51 31.78 -15.56 29.98
N PRO A 52 30.81 -15.29 29.08
CA PRO A 52 29.78 -16.27 28.72
C PRO A 52 30.34 -17.62 28.24
N LYS A 53 31.56 -17.60 27.66
CA LYS A 53 32.33 -18.78 27.25
C LYS A 53 32.78 -19.68 28.41
N LYS A 54 32.76 -19.20 29.66
CA LYS A 54 33.07 -19.97 30.87
C LYS A 54 31.81 -20.60 31.51
N SER A 55 30.61 -20.38 30.96
CA SER A 55 29.38 -21.02 31.46
C SER A 55 29.43 -22.53 31.24
N THR A 56 29.07 -23.32 32.25
CA THR A 56 29.09 -24.79 32.17
C THR A 56 27.72 -25.38 32.54
N HIS A 57 27.53 -26.68 32.32
CA HIS A 57 26.30 -27.37 32.74
C HIS A 57 26.01 -27.29 34.25
N GLN A 58 27.05 -27.15 35.07
CA GLN A 58 26.97 -27.08 36.53
C GLN A 58 26.84 -25.64 37.04
N ASN A 59 27.12 -24.65 36.17
CA ASN A 59 27.05 -23.23 36.48
C ASN A 59 26.44 -22.49 35.28
N LYS A 60 25.14 -22.69 35.10
CA LYS A 60 24.41 -22.15 33.95
C LYS A 60 24.14 -20.66 34.14
N SER A 61 24.17 -19.93 33.03
CA SER A 61 23.73 -18.53 33.00
C SER A 61 22.23 -18.47 32.74
N LEU A 62 21.45 -17.74 33.55
CA LEU A 62 20.03 -17.50 33.29
C LEU A 62 19.87 -16.16 32.58
N ILE A 63 19.16 -16.15 31.45
CA ILE A 63 19.06 -15.01 30.55
C ILE A 63 17.60 -14.76 30.22
N ALA A 64 17.05 -13.65 30.70
CA ALA A 64 15.70 -13.22 30.33
C ALA A 64 15.75 -12.41 29.03
N ALA A 65 14.94 -12.77 28.03
CA ALA A 65 14.91 -12.07 26.75
C ALA A 65 13.50 -12.03 26.14
N GLU A 66 13.13 -10.90 25.53
CA GLU A 66 11.87 -10.78 24.78
C GLU A 66 11.95 -11.52 23.43
N HIS A 67 13.08 -11.36 22.73
CA HIS A 67 13.38 -11.98 21.44
C HIS A 67 14.38 -13.14 21.59
N VAL A 68 13.96 -14.20 22.28
CA VAL A 68 14.73 -15.42 22.58
C VAL A 68 15.46 -16.00 21.35
N SER A 69 14.84 -15.95 20.17
CA SER A 69 15.43 -16.45 18.91
C SER A 69 16.66 -15.66 18.45
N HIS A 70 16.67 -14.33 18.63
CA HIS A 70 17.80 -13.49 18.23
C HIS A 70 18.97 -13.64 19.19
N VAL A 71 18.68 -13.75 20.50
CA VAL A 71 19.70 -14.03 21.53
C VAL A 71 20.35 -15.40 21.31
N THR A 72 19.55 -16.41 20.98
CA THR A 72 20.05 -17.75 20.64
C THR A 72 21.01 -17.68 19.45
N ARG A 73 20.61 -17.01 18.37
CA ARG A 73 21.41 -16.86 17.16
C ARG A 73 22.71 -16.09 17.39
N PHE A 74 22.67 -15.03 18.19
CA PHE A 74 23.87 -14.28 18.58
C PHE A 74 24.85 -15.17 19.36
N PHE A 75 24.36 -15.99 20.29
CA PHE A 75 25.19 -16.92 21.06
C PHE A 75 25.76 -18.07 20.23
N GLU A 76 25.02 -18.56 19.24
CA GLU A 76 25.53 -19.50 18.24
C GLU A 76 26.68 -18.88 17.43
N GLN A 77 26.54 -17.62 17.00
CA GLN A 77 27.57 -16.92 16.22
C GLN A 77 28.89 -16.72 16.99
N ILE A 78 28.84 -16.65 18.33
CA ILE A 78 30.04 -16.57 19.18
C ILE A 78 30.43 -17.92 19.82
N ASN A 79 29.86 -19.03 19.33
CA ASN A 79 30.14 -20.42 19.72
C ASN A 79 29.86 -20.75 21.20
N ILE A 80 28.74 -20.28 21.77
CA ILE A 80 28.30 -20.67 23.11
C ILE A 80 27.28 -21.81 23.02
N ASN A 81 27.53 -22.90 23.74
CA ASN A 81 26.66 -24.08 23.73
C ASN A 81 25.30 -23.78 24.39
N PRO A 82 24.15 -24.00 23.71
CA PRO A 82 22.81 -23.80 24.26
C PRO A 82 22.51 -24.50 25.59
N SER A 83 23.25 -25.56 25.91
CA SER A 83 23.04 -26.33 27.14
C SER A 83 23.62 -25.68 28.40
N THR A 84 24.47 -24.66 28.25
CA THR A 84 25.18 -23.97 29.35
C THR A 84 24.49 -22.67 29.80
N TYR A 85 23.34 -22.33 29.22
CA TYR A 85 22.50 -21.23 29.65
C TYR A 85 21.01 -21.63 29.61
N HIS A 86 20.16 -20.82 30.22
CA HIS A 86 18.70 -20.97 30.17
C HIS A 86 18.11 -19.64 29.71
N LEU A 87 17.24 -19.68 28.69
CA LEU A 87 16.54 -18.50 28.19
C LEU A 87 15.11 -18.50 28.70
N ASP A 88 14.71 -17.42 29.35
CA ASP A 88 13.33 -17.24 29.80
C ASP A 88 12.66 -16.12 29.01
N ARG A 89 11.51 -16.42 28.40
CA ARG A 89 10.82 -15.48 27.52
C ARG A 89 10.01 -14.49 28.35
N VAL A 90 10.34 -13.22 28.24
CA VAL A 90 9.55 -12.12 28.79
C VAL A 90 8.74 -11.46 27.68
N THR A 91 7.55 -10.92 27.98
CA THR A 91 6.71 -10.22 26.99
C THR A 91 6.35 -8.83 27.49
N GLY A 92 6.51 -7.82 26.65
CA GLY A 92 6.04 -6.46 26.90
C GLY A 92 7.04 -5.54 27.61
N SER A 93 8.36 -5.63 27.35
CA SER A 93 9.29 -4.62 27.86
C SER A 93 10.47 -4.33 26.93
N SER A 94 10.60 -3.07 26.50
CA SER A 94 11.81 -2.51 25.91
C SER A 94 13.00 -2.37 26.89
N GLU A 95 13.00 -3.07 28.04
CA GLU A 95 14.08 -3.06 29.04
C GLU A 95 14.30 -4.42 29.73
N GLY A 96 15.52 -4.62 30.24
CA GLY A 96 16.03 -5.81 30.93
C GLY A 96 15.70 -5.90 32.43
N TYR A 97 16.00 -7.07 33.02
CA TYR A 97 15.65 -7.43 34.41
C TYR A 97 16.89 -7.83 35.22
N LEU A 98 16.90 -7.49 36.51
CA LEU A 98 17.82 -8.04 37.52
C LEU A 98 17.05 -9.06 38.38
N VAL A 99 17.44 -10.34 38.32
CA VAL A 99 16.80 -11.45 39.07
C VAL A 99 17.83 -12.13 39.96
N ASN A 100 18.00 -11.68 41.21
CA ASN A 100 18.97 -12.34 42.10
C ASN A 100 18.40 -13.67 42.65
N THR A 101 19.02 -14.80 42.32
CA THR A 101 18.80 -16.10 42.98
C THR A 101 20.14 -16.75 43.29
N ASP A 102 20.24 -17.52 44.38
CA ASP A 102 21.48 -18.17 44.81
C ASP A 102 21.96 -19.30 43.87
N LEU A 103 21.24 -19.57 42.77
CA LEU A 103 21.44 -20.74 41.89
C LEU A 103 22.06 -20.44 40.51
N TYR A 104 22.13 -19.18 40.07
CA TYR A 104 22.53 -18.84 38.70
C TYR A 104 23.44 -17.60 38.61
N LEU A 105 24.38 -17.60 37.66
CA LEU A 105 25.08 -16.39 37.22
C LEU A 105 24.14 -15.56 36.32
N LEU A 106 23.95 -14.28 36.66
CA LEU A 106 23.10 -13.38 35.89
C LEU A 106 23.84 -12.70 34.75
N ALA A 107 23.16 -12.58 33.61
CA ALA A 107 23.49 -11.64 32.55
C ALA A 107 22.33 -10.65 32.39
N ASP A 108 22.65 -9.36 32.32
CA ASP A 108 21.66 -8.29 32.59
C ASP A 108 20.75 -7.90 31.40
N ALA A 109 21.06 -8.27 30.15
CA ALA A 109 20.16 -8.34 28.97
C ALA A 109 20.96 -8.39 27.65
N ILE A 110 20.32 -8.84 26.57
CA ILE A 110 20.70 -8.48 25.18
C ILE A 110 19.48 -7.82 24.56
N VAL A 111 19.61 -6.54 24.19
CA VAL A 111 18.58 -5.78 23.48
C VAL A 111 19.03 -5.59 22.04
N GLU A 112 18.11 -5.67 21.09
CA GLU A 112 18.29 -5.22 19.71
C GLU A 112 17.23 -4.16 19.45
N SER A 113 17.63 -2.93 19.10
CA SER A 113 16.71 -2.03 18.43
C SER A 113 17.45 -1.35 17.28
N TYR A 114 16.97 -1.60 16.07
CA TYR A 114 17.24 -0.75 14.92
C TYR A 114 15.95 0.04 14.67
N LEU A 115 16.07 1.37 14.67
CA LEU A 115 15.05 2.33 14.22
C LEU A 115 13.75 2.44 15.06
N THR A 116 13.87 2.95 16.28
CA THR A 116 12.79 3.70 16.94
C THR A 116 13.31 5.04 17.42
N LYS A 117 13.52 5.96 16.46
CA LYS A 117 13.68 7.39 16.78
C LYS A 117 12.33 8.10 17.01
N THR A 118 11.21 7.38 17.04
CA THR A 118 9.89 7.95 17.30
C THR A 118 8.94 6.91 17.89
N THR A 119 8.21 7.31 18.94
CA THR A 119 7.12 6.57 19.62
C THR A 119 7.63 5.42 20.50
N ASN A 120 7.43 5.32 21.82
CA ASN A 120 6.56 5.93 22.83
C ASN A 120 7.40 6.02 24.14
N THR A 121 7.21 6.91 25.11
CA THR A 121 6.04 7.03 26.01
C THR A 121 6.19 8.26 26.90
N HIS A 122 5.15 9.10 26.98
CA HIS A 122 4.58 9.55 28.25
C HIS A 122 3.15 10.08 27.98
N CYS A 123 2.18 9.42 28.62
CA CYS A 123 0.77 9.75 28.54
C CYS A 123 0.44 10.66 29.72
N THR A 124 0.32 11.96 29.47
CA THR A 124 -0.24 12.95 30.41
C THR A 124 -1.15 13.89 29.62
N LEU A 125 -2.45 13.78 29.92
CA LEU A 125 -3.60 14.65 29.63
C LEU A 125 -3.33 16.00 28.93
N TRP A 126 -3.94 16.19 27.75
CA TRP A 126 -3.98 17.43 26.95
C TRP A 126 -5.42 17.91 26.69
N ASN A 127 -5.62 19.22 26.62
CA ASN A 127 -6.88 19.87 26.20
C ASN A 127 -6.81 20.22 24.70
N GLY A 128 -7.74 19.69 23.90
CA GLY A 128 -7.84 19.91 22.45
C GLY A 128 -7.53 18.61 21.68
N THR A 129 -8.22 18.35 20.56
CA THR A 129 -8.19 17.06 19.86
C THR A 129 -6.79 16.67 19.37
N ASP A 130 -6.12 15.92 20.23
CA ASP A 130 -4.99 14.98 20.23
C ASP A 130 -4.36 14.49 18.90
N LYS A 131 -4.42 15.25 17.80
CA LYS A 131 -3.91 14.81 16.49
C LYS A 131 -2.47 15.21 16.21
N ASN A 132 -1.95 16.24 16.88
CA ASN A 132 -0.62 16.84 16.67
C ASN A 132 0.19 16.98 17.98
N SER A 133 -0.17 16.23 19.02
CA SER A 133 0.19 16.49 20.43
C SER A 133 1.53 15.91 20.90
N TYR A 134 2.51 15.77 20.00
CA TYR A 134 3.89 15.53 20.42
C TYR A 134 4.62 16.88 20.53
N TYR A 135 4.99 17.27 21.75
CA TYR A 135 5.93 18.38 21.95
C TYR A 135 7.22 18.13 21.17
N ASP A 136 7.75 19.19 20.56
CA ASP A 136 8.98 19.24 19.77
C ASP A 136 9.01 18.42 18.47
N ILE A 137 7.97 17.66 18.11
CA ILE A 137 7.95 16.91 16.83
C ILE A 137 7.91 17.83 15.63
N LEU A 138 7.21 18.97 15.76
CA LEU A 138 7.13 20.02 14.74
C LEU A 138 8.46 20.76 14.57
N GLU A 139 9.37 20.61 15.54
CA GLU A 139 10.71 21.20 15.53
C GLU A 139 11.79 20.12 15.27
N ASN A 140 11.40 18.84 15.22
CA ASN A 140 12.33 17.73 15.02
C ASN A 140 12.59 17.52 13.53
N GLU A 141 13.69 18.08 13.04
CA GLU A 141 14.15 17.97 11.64
C GLU A 141 14.40 16.52 11.17
N ASN A 142 14.41 15.53 12.07
CA ASN A 142 14.46 14.11 11.68
C ASN A 142 13.08 13.53 11.31
N ILE A 143 12.01 14.23 11.64
CA ILE A 143 10.62 13.75 11.55
C ILE A 143 9.80 14.65 10.64
N VAL A 144 10.03 15.97 10.71
CA VAL A 144 9.38 16.96 9.84
C VAL A 144 10.39 17.62 8.91
N LEU A 145 9.91 18.08 7.76
CA LEU A 145 10.70 18.85 6.82
C LEU A 145 11.09 20.20 7.47
N PRO A 146 12.39 20.57 7.50
CA PRO A 146 12.82 21.89 7.98
C PRO A 146 12.14 23.01 7.19
N ASN A 147 11.69 24.07 7.88
CA ASN A 147 10.96 25.20 7.28
C ASN A 147 9.63 24.82 6.60
N SER A 148 9.14 23.60 6.82
CA SER A 148 7.76 23.26 6.51
C SER A 148 6.87 23.58 7.71
N ASN A 149 5.61 23.89 7.47
CA ASN A 149 4.62 24.06 8.53
C ASN A 149 4.19 22.68 9.11
N GLY A 150 5.16 21.89 9.59
CA GLY A 150 4.93 20.58 10.20
C GLY A 150 4.69 19.44 9.22
N GLU A 151 5.18 19.53 7.98
CA GLU A 151 5.05 18.44 7.02
C GLU A 151 6.00 17.31 7.37
N TYR A 152 5.53 16.07 7.33
CA TYR A 152 6.34 14.91 7.68
C TYR A 152 7.40 14.62 6.63
N LEU A 153 8.62 14.33 7.09
CA LEU A 153 9.76 13.98 6.26
C LEU A 153 9.50 12.71 5.43
N CYS A 154 8.65 11.79 5.91
CA CYS A 154 8.29 10.56 5.20
C CYS A 154 7.14 10.73 4.19
N GLY A 155 6.58 11.93 4.04
CA GLY A 155 5.38 12.18 3.23
C GLY A 155 4.08 11.72 3.93
N PRO A 156 2.98 11.58 3.18
CA PRO A 156 1.71 11.12 3.73
C PRO A 156 1.81 9.70 4.30
N TYR A 157 1.24 9.49 5.48
CA TYR A 157 1.20 8.19 6.14
C TYR A 157 -0.20 7.92 6.69
N VAL A 158 -0.46 6.66 7.04
CA VAL A 158 -1.73 6.24 7.64
C VAL A 158 -1.49 5.94 9.10
N ARG A 159 -2.32 6.57 9.94
CA ARG A 159 -2.45 6.27 11.36
C ARG A 159 -3.79 5.60 11.60
N LEU A 160 -3.82 4.64 12.50
CA LEU A 160 -5.05 4.01 12.95
C LEU A 160 -5.50 4.70 14.23
N ASP A 161 -6.75 5.14 14.25
CA ASP A 161 -7.34 5.81 15.40
C ASP A 161 -8.44 4.92 16.00
N TRP A 162 -8.38 4.70 17.31
CA TRP A 162 -9.52 4.24 18.08
C TRP A 162 -10.45 5.43 18.30
N ARG A 163 -11.65 5.34 17.69
CA ARG A 163 -12.75 6.26 17.96
C ARG A 163 -13.22 6.16 19.41
N ASN A 164 -12.82 7.11 20.22
CA ASN A 164 -13.18 7.12 21.62
C ASN A 164 -14.61 7.66 21.81
N PRO A 165 -15.29 7.30 22.90
CA PRO A 165 -16.52 7.99 23.24
C PRO A 165 -16.22 9.47 23.44
N ASN A 166 -16.96 10.35 22.76
CA ASN A 166 -16.71 11.80 22.80
C ASN A 166 -16.57 12.36 24.22
N HIS A 167 -17.28 11.76 25.19
CA HIS A 167 -17.23 12.13 26.60
C HIS A 167 -17.28 10.91 27.51
N ILE A 168 -16.52 10.94 28.59
CA ILE A 168 -16.54 9.94 29.67
C ILE A 168 -17.00 10.55 30.99
N SER A 169 -17.59 9.74 31.87
CA SER A 169 -17.90 10.19 33.23
C SER A 169 -16.62 10.35 34.06
N PRO A 170 -16.42 11.49 34.77
CA PRO A 170 -15.31 11.63 35.72
C PRO A 170 -15.28 10.53 36.79
N LYS A 171 -16.47 10.07 37.21
CA LYS A 171 -16.64 9.13 38.33
C LYS A 171 -16.41 7.69 37.92
N THR A 172 -16.98 7.25 36.79
CA THR A 172 -16.92 5.84 36.38
C THR A 172 -15.87 5.56 35.32
N ARG A 173 -15.34 6.59 34.66
CA ARG A 173 -14.44 6.50 33.48
C ARG A 173 -15.03 5.74 32.29
N LYS A 174 -16.33 5.45 32.30
CA LYS A 174 -17.06 4.85 31.18
C LYS A 174 -17.58 5.93 30.24
N SER A 175 -17.87 5.53 29.00
CA SER A 175 -18.55 6.40 28.04
C SER A 175 -19.88 6.90 28.61
N LEU A 176 -20.19 8.17 28.40
CA LEU A 176 -21.51 8.68 28.79
C LEU A 176 -22.64 8.08 27.95
N ASN A 177 -22.39 7.74 26.68
CA ASN A 177 -23.43 7.16 25.81
C ASN A 177 -23.76 5.69 26.14
N GLU A 178 -22.99 5.04 27.02
CA GLU A 178 -23.34 3.74 27.60
C GLU A 178 -24.41 3.87 28.70
N ASN A 179 -24.70 5.09 29.17
CA ASN A 179 -25.79 5.30 30.12
C ASN A 179 -27.14 5.11 29.40
N PRO A 180 -28.02 4.21 29.87
CA PRO A 180 -29.30 3.93 29.20
C PRO A 180 -30.22 5.15 29.09
N TYR A 181 -30.01 6.18 29.93
CA TYR A 181 -30.79 7.42 29.91
C TYR A 181 -30.16 8.53 29.07
N TYR A 182 -28.98 8.34 28.48
CA TYR A 182 -28.26 9.40 27.74
C TYR A 182 -29.12 10.00 26.63
N TYR A 183 -29.58 9.15 25.70
CA TYR A 183 -30.37 9.59 24.56
C TYR A 183 -31.80 10.01 24.96
N ILE A 184 -32.37 9.37 25.99
CA ILE A 184 -33.70 9.74 26.52
C ILE A 184 -33.65 11.17 27.07
N TYR A 185 -32.62 11.50 27.85
CA TYR A 185 -32.45 12.83 28.41
C TYR A 185 -32.09 13.86 27.33
N GLU A 186 -31.17 13.55 26.41
CA GLU A 186 -30.84 14.41 25.26
C GLU A 186 -32.10 14.75 24.44
N GLN A 187 -32.94 13.75 24.15
CA GLN A 187 -34.18 13.94 23.41
C GLN A 187 -35.19 14.79 24.18
N ALA A 188 -35.29 14.63 25.50
CA ALA A 188 -36.25 15.35 26.33
C ALA A 188 -35.90 16.84 26.50
N VAL A 189 -34.62 17.19 26.65
CA VAL A 189 -34.19 18.58 26.88
C VAL A 189 -33.68 19.28 25.61
N GLY A 190 -33.44 18.53 24.54
CA GLY A 190 -32.85 19.03 23.31
C GLY A 190 -31.32 19.11 23.36
N LYS A 191 -30.68 19.03 22.18
CA LYS A 191 -29.21 18.90 22.05
C LYS A 191 -28.42 20.04 22.66
N GLU A 192 -28.86 21.28 22.49
CA GLU A 192 -28.15 22.47 22.99
C GLU A 192 -28.17 22.55 24.51
N GLU A 193 -29.34 22.35 25.11
CA GLU A 193 -29.49 22.32 26.56
C GLU A 193 -28.76 21.13 27.18
N PHE A 194 -28.84 19.95 26.54
CA PHE A 194 -28.09 18.77 26.95
C PHE A 194 -26.58 19.01 26.90
N PHE A 195 -26.07 19.62 25.84
CA PHE A 195 -24.65 19.98 25.74
C PHE A 195 -24.25 20.91 26.89
N ASN A 196 -25.00 22.00 27.10
CA ASN A 196 -24.67 22.98 28.13
C ASN A 196 -24.75 22.42 29.56
N LYS A 197 -25.77 21.61 29.87
CA LYS A 197 -25.99 21.07 31.22
C LYS A 197 -25.13 19.86 31.55
N ILE A 198 -24.90 18.98 30.57
CA ILE A 198 -24.24 17.69 30.78
C ILE A 198 -22.83 17.69 30.19
N LEU A 199 -22.68 17.91 28.88
CA LEU A 199 -21.39 17.70 28.19
C LEU A 199 -20.36 18.79 28.51
N ALA A 200 -20.77 20.04 28.65
CA ALA A 200 -19.91 21.16 29.03
C ALA A 200 -19.57 21.17 30.52
N ASN A 201 -20.34 20.46 31.34
CA ASN A 201 -20.15 20.41 32.78
C ASN A 201 -19.11 19.32 33.14
N LYS A 202 -17.89 19.77 33.48
CA LYS A 202 -16.75 18.91 33.83
C LYS A 202 -16.98 18.00 35.04
N SER A 203 -18.00 18.26 35.86
CA SER A 203 -18.40 17.36 36.95
C SER A 203 -19.18 16.13 36.48
N TYR A 204 -19.78 16.17 35.28
CA TYR A 204 -20.53 15.07 34.68
C TYR A 204 -19.83 14.45 33.48
N ALA A 205 -19.11 15.26 32.69
CA ALA A 205 -18.52 14.86 31.43
C ALA A 205 -17.09 15.37 31.28
N ILE A 206 -16.17 14.50 30.92
CA ILE A 206 -14.82 14.88 30.48
C ILE A 206 -14.74 14.57 28.98
N PRO A 207 -14.45 15.55 28.13
CA PRO A 207 -14.17 15.31 26.71
C PRO A 207 -13.06 14.28 26.57
N PHE A 208 -13.27 13.30 25.70
CA PHE A 208 -12.31 12.22 25.48
C PHE A 208 -12.13 12.04 23.97
N GLY A 209 -10.98 12.51 23.47
CA GLY A 209 -10.68 12.51 22.04
C GLY A 209 -10.25 11.15 21.51
N ASP A 210 -10.28 10.99 20.19
CA ASP A 210 -9.74 9.82 19.50
C ASP A 210 -8.28 9.58 19.89
N LYS A 211 -7.91 8.31 20.05
CA LYS A 211 -6.53 7.91 20.38
C LYS A 211 -5.92 7.11 19.25
N ASN A 212 -4.65 7.35 18.98
CA ASN A 212 -3.87 6.48 18.09
C ASN A 212 -3.82 5.05 18.68
N ILE A 213 -3.97 4.04 17.82
CA ILE A 213 -3.70 2.65 18.13
C ILE A 213 -2.56 2.11 17.25
N THR A 214 -1.59 1.44 17.87
CA THR A 214 -0.49 0.80 17.11
C THR A 214 -1.02 -0.36 16.28
N GLU A 215 -0.39 -0.58 15.13
CA GLU A 215 -0.73 -1.63 14.17
C GLU A 215 -0.70 -3.03 14.80
N ASP A 216 0.25 -3.28 15.70
CA ASP A 216 0.40 -4.57 16.38
C ASP A 216 -0.84 -4.96 17.20
N LEU A 217 -1.53 -3.97 17.77
CA LEU A 217 -2.74 -4.22 18.58
C LEU A 217 -3.97 -4.52 17.72
N VAL A 218 -3.94 -4.21 16.43
CA VAL A 218 -5.10 -4.32 15.54
C VAL A 218 -4.87 -5.26 14.35
N THR A 219 -3.65 -5.77 14.16
CA THR A 219 -3.31 -6.70 13.07
C THR A 219 -4.14 -7.99 13.06
N HIS A 220 -4.68 -8.40 14.21
CA HIS A 220 -5.57 -9.55 14.33
C HIS A 220 -7.06 -9.20 14.13
N LEU A 221 -7.40 -7.91 14.09
CA LEU A 221 -8.77 -7.41 13.93
C LEU A 221 -9.04 -6.89 12.51
N ILE A 222 -8.02 -6.34 11.85
CA ILE A 222 -8.13 -5.74 10.52
C ILE A 222 -6.95 -6.15 9.63
N ASP A 223 -7.16 -6.12 8.31
CA ASP A 223 -6.05 -6.14 7.35
C ASP A 223 -5.39 -4.76 7.31
N VAL A 224 -4.35 -4.59 8.12
CA VAL A 224 -3.59 -3.33 8.24
C VAL A 224 -3.00 -2.91 6.89
N LYS A 225 -2.47 -3.85 6.11
CA LYS A 225 -1.81 -3.54 4.84
C LYS A 225 -2.82 -3.03 3.81
N GLN A 226 -3.92 -3.74 3.63
CA GLN A 226 -4.97 -3.36 2.69
C GLN A 226 -5.66 -2.07 3.14
N THR A 227 -5.91 -1.91 4.45
CA THR A 227 -6.44 -0.66 5.03
C THR A 227 -5.56 0.54 4.67
N LYS A 228 -4.25 0.43 4.88
CA LYS A 228 -3.30 1.49 4.52
C LYS A 228 -3.31 1.78 3.02
N LEU A 229 -3.31 0.73 2.19
CA LEU A 229 -3.33 0.87 0.75
C LEU A 229 -4.57 1.63 0.27
N SER A 230 -5.75 1.26 0.75
CA SER A 230 -7.01 1.94 0.42
C SER A 230 -7.04 3.37 0.93
N ALA A 231 -6.60 3.63 2.17
CA ALA A 231 -6.55 4.98 2.74
C ALA A 231 -5.61 5.91 1.95
N LEU A 232 -4.39 5.45 1.66
CA LEU A 232 -3.42 6.22 0.87
C LEU A 232 -3.91 6.44 -0.57
N LYS A 233 -4.54 5.43 -1.18
CA LYS A 233 -5.13 5.55 -2.53
C LYS A 233 -6.24 6.59 -2.55
N MET A 234 -7.18 6.54 -1.60
CA MET A 234 -8.25 7.55 -1.47
C MET A 234 -7.68 8.94 -1.23
N PHE A 235 -6.69 9.06 -0.33
CA PHE A 235 -5.98 10.32 -0.09
C PHE A 235 -5.41 10.89 -1.39
N MET A 236 -4.69 10.09 -2.18
CA MET A 236 -4.07 10.55 -3.42
C MET A 236 -5.07 10.90 -4.51
N ILE A 237 -6.20 10.20 -4.59
CA ILE A 237 -7.30 10.55 -5.50
C ILE A 237 -7.86 11.93 -5.13
N ILE A 238 -8.16 12.18 -3.86
CA ILE A 238 -8.74 13.47 -3.44
C ILE A 238 -7.69 14.57 -3.61
N GLN A 239 -6.44 14.32 -3.20
CA GLN A 239 -5.35 15.27 -3.32
C GLN A 239 -5.07 15.65 -4.79
N SER A 240 -5.16 14.71 -5.74
CA SER A 240 -4.91 15.04 -7.15
C SER A 240 -5.94 16.03 -7.70
N TYR A 241 -7.23 15.88 -7.36
CA TYR A 241 -8.26 16.88 -7.69
C TYR A 241 -8.03 18.20 -6.97
N PHE A 242 -7.66 18.18 -5.69
CA PHE A 242 -7.42 19.40 -4.91
C PHE A 242 -6.22 20.19 -5.45
N SER A 243 -5.16 19.50 -5.89
CA SER A 243 -4.02 20.12 -6.54
C SER A 243 -4.41 20.90 -7.80
N GLN A 244 -5.47 20.51 -8.52
CA GLN A 244 -5.95 21.24 -9.70
C GLN A 244 -6.58 22.60 -9.39
N VAL A 245 -6.97 22.80 -8.14
CA VAL A 245 -7.61 24.02 -7.66
C VAL A 245 -6.80 24.69 -6.55
N ASN A 246 -5.48 24.42 -6.50
CA ASN A 246 -4.55 25.02 -5.56
C ASN A 246 -4.88 24.72 -4.07
N LEU A 247 -5.44 23.53 -3.80
CA LEU A 247 -5.78 23.05 -2.46
C LEU A 247 -4.87 21.88 -2.04
N LEU A 248 -4.60 21.80 -0.74
CA LEU A 248 -3.78 20.77 -0.10
C LEU A 248 -4.53 20.16 1.09
N ILE A 249 -4.55 18.83 1.15
CA ILE A 249 -5.04 18.08 2.31
C ILE A 249 -3.90 17.95 3.31
N LYS A 250 -4.08 18.49 4.52
CA LYS A 250 -3.16 18.28 5.64
C LYS A 250 -3.40 16.94 6.33
N ASP A 251 -4.66 16.54 6.46
CA ASP A 251 -5.08 15.19 6.86
C ASP A 251 -6.57 14.97 6.55
N VAL A 252 -6.94 13.71 6.57
CA VAL A 252 -8.29 13.21 6.34
C VAL A 252 -8.53 11.96 7.16
N CYS A 253 -9.75 11.78 7.65
CA CYS A 253 -10.19 10.56 8.30
C CYS A 253 -11.01 9.72 7.32
N PHE A 254 -10.68 8.43 7.21
CA PHE A 254 -11.47 7.44 6.48
C PHE A 254 -11.98 6.36 7.42
N MET A 255 -13.21 5.91 7.21
CA MET A 255 -13.73 4.70 7.84
C MET A 255 -13.78 3.60 6.78
N VAL A 256 -13.00 2.56 6.99
CA VAL A 256 -12.96 1.38 6.13
C VAL A 256 -13.43 0.16 6.92
N ASP A 257 -13.87 -0.88 6.22
CA ASP A 257 -14.21 -2.14 6.86
C ASP A 257 -12.97 -2.90 7.34
N LYS A 258 -13.18 -4.00 8.06
CA LYS A 258 -12.07 -4.80 8.63
C LYS A 258 -11.11 -5.36 7.58
N ASN A 259 -11.56 -5.52 6.32
CA ASN A 259 -10.72 -6.00 5.22
C ASN A 259 -9.95 -4.83 4.56
N GLY A 260 -10.28 -3.58 4.88
CA GLY A 260 -9.74 -2.42 4.20
C GLY A 260 -10.21 -2.28 2.75
N GLU A 261 -11.28 -2.97 2.35
CA GLU A 261 -11.76 -3.03 0.96
C GLU A 261 -12.94 -2.08 0.73
N LYS A 262 -13.78 -1.89 1.74
CA LYS A 262 -15.00 -1.08 1.63
C LYS A 262 -14.88 0.17 2.45
N PHE A 263 -15.02 1.31 1.78
CA PHE A 263 -15.21 2.59 2.41
C PHE A 263 -16.71 2.80 2.71
N TRP A 264 -17.04 3.23 3.93
CA TRP A 264 -18.45 3.34 4.37
C TRP A 264 -18.77 4.64 5.11
N SER A 265 -17.88 5.63 5.05
CA SER A 265 -18.13 6.97 5.59
C SER A 265 -18.52 7.95 4.49
N GLU A 266 -18.97 9.15 4.87
CA GLU A 266 -18.95 10.32 4.00
C GLU A 266 -17.51 10.87 3.95
N VAL A 267 -17.11 11.43 2.79
CA VAL A 267 -15.92 12.28 2.65
C VAL A 267 -16.39 13.72 2.49
N ASN A 268 -16.19 14.55 3.50
CA ASN A 268 -16.59 15.96 3.48
C ASN A 268 -15.57 16.85 4.22
N GLN A 269 -15.81 18.16 4.23
CA GLN A 269 -14.93 19.12 4.89
C GLN A 269 -14.79 18.88 6.41
N ASP A 270 -15.77 18.22 7.05
CA ASP A 270 -15.68 17.89 8.47
C ASP A 270 -14.65 16.76 8.72
N CYS A 271 -14.41 15.87 7.76
CA CYS A 271 -13.43 14.81 7.93
C CYS A 271 -12.01 15.20 7.50
N MET A 272 -11.77 16.45 7.11
CA MET A 272 -10.50 16.91 6.50
C MET A 272 -9.96 18.21 7.11
N ARG A 273 -8.63 18.37 7.07
CA ARG A 273 -7.96 19.67 7.20
C ARG A 273 -7.38 20.08 5.85
N ILE A 274 -7.77 21.26 5.36
CA ILE A 274 -7.55 21.71 3.98
C ILE A 274 -7.01 23.14 3.99
N THR A 275 -5.93 23.37 3.26
CA THR A 275 -5.32 24.70 3.08
C THR A 275 -5.14 25.01 1.60
N ALA A 276 -5.01 26.29 1.25
CA ALA A 276 -4.46 26.64 -0.06
C ALA A 276 -2.95 26.28 -0.12
N ILE A 277 -2.45 25.88 -1.29
CA ILE A 277 -1.03 25.53 -1.46
C ILE A 277 -0.13 26.77 -1.29
N ASP A 278 -0.59 27.94 -1.77
CA ASP A 278 0.13 29.21 -1.73
C ASP A 278 0.00 29.98 -0.40
N SER A 279 -0.95 29.59 0.45
CA SER A 279 -1.22 30.29 1.71
C SER A 279 -1.74 29.35 2.79
N ASN A 280 -0.91 29.12 3.81
CA ASN A 280 -1.30 28.41 5.02
C ASN A 280 -2.30 29.18 5.90
N GLN A 281 -2.54 30.46 5.61
CA GLN A 281 -3.55 31.26 6.31
C GLN A 281 -4.96 30.99 5.77
N ASN A 282 -5.08 30.58 4.50
CA ASN A 282 -6.34 30.25 3.86
C ASN A 282 -6.75 28.81 4.16
N LYS A 283 -7.28 28.60 5.37
CA LYS A 283 -7.83 27.32 5.83
C LYS A 283 -9.29 27.17 5.45
N PHE A 284 -9.65 26.03 4.87
CA PHE A 284 -11.03 25.64 4.53
C PHE A 284 -11.58 24.55 5.46
N ASP A 285 -10.90 24.33 6.57
CA ASP A 285 -11.20 23.25 7.52
C ASP A 285 -12.11 23.65 8.68
N LYS A 286 -12.46 22.64 9.47
CA LYS A 286 -13.32 22.79 10.64
C LYS A 286 -12.61 23.30 11.88
N ASP A 287 -11.31 23.58 11.89
CA ASP A 287 -10.63 23.95 13.14
C ASP A 287 -11.18 25.27 13.74
N ILE A 288 -11.88 26.08 12.94
CA ILE A 288 -12.67 27.22 13.40
C ILE A 288 -13.79 26.80 14.38
N TRP A 289 -14.39 25.61 14.21
CA TRP A 289 -15.35 25.06 15.18
C TRP A 289 -14.74 24.93 16.58
N ARG A 290 -13.46 24.56 16.64
CA ARG A 290 -12.77 24.25 17.91
C ARG A 290 -12.42 25.51 18.70
N ALA A 291 -12.37 26.68 18.04
CA ALA A 291 -12.15 27.97 18.69
C ALA A 291 -13.40 28.51 19.42
N GLY A 292 -14.60 27.97 19.14
CA GLY A 292 -15.87 28.34 19.79
C GLY A 292 -16.44 29.70 19.34
N GLY A 293 -17.71 29.97 19.68
CA GLY A 293 -18.38 31.28 19.50
C GLY A 293 -19.42 31.36 18.37
N SER A 294 -20.41 32.25 18.51
CA SER A 294 -21.49 32.45 17.54
C SER A 294 -20.97 32.92 16.17
N ALA A 295 -19.99 33.83 16.17
CA ALA A 295 -19.32 34.34 14.97
C ALA A 295 -18.59 33.25 14.16
N SER A 296 -18.30 32.11 14.77
CA SER A 296 -17.68 30.97 14.10
C SER A 296 -18.65 30.34 13.10
N ARG A 297 -19.97 30.37 13.35
CA ARG A 297 -20.98 29.78 12.46
C ARG A 297 -20.98 30.43 11.08
N GLU A 298 -21.05 31.76 11.02
CA GLU A 298 -21.07 32.48 9.73
C GLU A 298 -19.75 32.29 8.99
N GLN A 299 -18.61 32.32 9.69
CA GLN A 299 -17.30 32.08 9.10
C GLN A 299 -17.15 30.67 8.53
N ILE A 300 -17.69 29.66 9.24
CA ILE A 300 -17.74 28.27 8.76
C ILE A 300 -18.55 28.21 7.47
N LEU A 301 -19.76 28.77 7.47
CA LEU A 301 -20.64 28.73 6.30
C LEU A 301 -19.99 29.43 5.09
N GLN A 302 -19.35 30.58 5.32
CA GLN A 302 -18.60 31.30 4.29
C GLN A 302 -17.49 30.44 3.69
N LYS A 303 -16.67 29.79 4.52
CA LYS A 303 -15.57 28.92 4.06
C LYS A 303 -16.08 27.67 3.36
N TRP A 304 -17.15 27.08 3.85
CA TRP A 304 -17.79 25.92 3.23
C TRP A 304 -18.31 26.27 1.83
N ASN A 305 -19.02 27.39 1.72
CA ASN A 305 -19.51 27.89 0.44
C ASN A 305 -18.36 28.23 -0.51
N ALA A 306 -17.28 28.83 -0.01
CA ALA A 306 -16.10 29.15 -0.82
C ALA A 306 -15.44 27.89 -1.39
N PHE A 307 -15.20 26.88 -0.56
CA PHE A 307 -14.64 25.59 -1.01
C PHE A 307 -15.58 24.88 -1.99
N ASN A 308 -16.88 24.81 -1.69
CA ASN A 308 -17.85 24.15 -2.58
C ASN A 308 -17.90 24.83 -3.94
N ARG A 309 -17.87 26.16 -3.98
CA ARG A 309 -17.81 26.93 -5.22
C ARG A 309 -16.57 26.58 -6.05
N ILE A 310 -15.38 26.53 -5.41
CA ILE A 310 -14.13 26.17 -6.09
C ILE A 310 -14.24 24.79 -6.77
N LEU A 311 -14.71 23.78 -6.04
CA LEU A 311 -14.84 22.42 -6.59
C LEU A 311 -15.93 22.33 -7.66
N ILE A 312 -17.08 22.97 -7.45
CA ILE A 312 -18.18 22.98 -8.45
C ILE A 312 -17.69 23.62 -9.75
N GLU A 313 -17.02 24.76 -9.69
CA GLU A 313 -16.47 25.43 -10.87
C GLU A 313 -15.47 24.55 -11.62
N TYR A 314 -14.62 23.82 -10.89
CA TYR A 314 -13.68 22.87 -11.49
C TYR A 314 -14.40 21.71 -12.19
N PHE A 315 -15.33 21.02 -11.52
CA PHE A 315 -16.02 19.86 -12.10
C PHE A 315 -16.99 20.25 -13.23
N MET A 316 -17.54 21.46 -13.22
CA MET A 316 -18.35 21.97 -14.33
C MET A 316 -17.53 22.16 -15.61
N LYS A 317 -16.26 22.54 -15.48
CA LYS A 317 -15.31 22.72 -16.60
C LYS A 317 -14.63 21.42 -17.02
N ASN A 318 -14.47 20.47 -16.09
CA ASN A 318 -13.74 19.22 -16.28
C ASN A 318 -14.69 18.03 -16.08
N LYS A 319 -15.69 17.91 -16.95
CA LYS A 319 -16.65 16.81 -16.83
C LYS A 319 -15.95 15.49 -17.08
N PHE A 320 -16.18 14.51 -16.20
CA PHE A 320 -15.56 13.18 -16.24
C PHE A 320 -15.51 12.53 -17.64
N HIS A 321 -16.59 12.60 -18.41
CA HIS A 321 -16.67 12.01 -19.76
C HIS A 321 -15.83 12.74 -20.82
N GLN A 322 -15.39 13.96 -20.54
CA GLN A 322 -14.58 14.79 -21.43
C GLN A 322 -13.08 14.75 -21.09
N THR A 323 -12.74 14.29 -19.89
CA THR A 323 -11.37 14.23 -19.39
C THR A 323 -10.98 12.78 -19.12
N GLU A 324 -11.43 12.22 -18.01
CA GLU A 324 -10.95 10.96 -17.46
C GLU A 324 -11.40 9.72 -18.23
N LEU A 325 -12.60 9.74 -18.83
CA LEU A 325 -13.08 8.62 -19.65
C LEU A 325 -12.19 8.37 -20.88
N LEU A 326 -11.56 9.43 -21.42
CA LEU A 326 -10.66 9.34 -22.56
C LEU A 326 -9.27 8.79 -22.16
N THR A 327 -8.90 8.93 -20.89
CA THR A 327 -7.60 8.50 -20.36
C THR A 327 -7.77 7.34 -19.36
N TYR A 328 -8.72 6.44 -19.59
CA TYR A 328 -9.07 5.36 -18.64
C TYR A 328 -7.91 4.41 -18.30
N ASN A 329 -6.84 4.40 -19.11
CA ASN A 329 -5.64 3.59 -18.87
C ASN A 329 -4.62 4.26 -17.93
N SER A 330 -4.81 5.53 -17.57
CA SER A 330 -3.98 6.25 -16.61
C SER A 330 -4.85 6.85 -15.51
N TYR A 331 -4.41 6.70 -14.27
CA TYR A 331 -5.12 7.33 -13.15
C TYR A 331 -4.47 8.66 -12.83
N PHE A 332 -5.25 9.73 -12.76
CA PHE A 332 -4.74 11.07 -12.53
C PHE A 332 -3.88 11.23 -11.26
N TYR A 333 -4.12 10.39 -10.24
CA TYR A 333 -3.34 10.38 -9.01
C TYR A 333 -1.91 9.80 -9.16
N THR A 334 -1.58 9.11 -10.25
CA THR A 334 -0.24 8.54 -10.45
C THR A 334 0.83 9.61 -10.54
N ASP A 335 0.49 10.76 -11.14
CA ASP A 335 1.40 11.89 -11.29
C ASP A 335 1.74 12.52 -9.93
N GLU A 336 0.76 12.61 -9.02
CA GLU A 336 0.99 13.09 -7.66
C GLU A 336 1.87 12.11 -6.87
N ILE A 337 1.67 10.80 -7.03
CA ILE A 337 2.54 9.78 -6.42
C ILE A 337 3.95 9.89 -7.00
N GLU A 338 4.09 10.14 -8.30
CA GLU A 338 5.41 10.29 -8.93
C GLU A 338 6.13 11.55 -8.46
N LYS A 339 5.43 12.69 -8.33
CA LYS A 339 5.97 13.91 -7.70
C LYS A 339 6.41 13.64 -6.28
N LEU A 340 5.61 12.93 -5.48
CA LEU A 340 5.95 12.55 -4.11
C LEU A 340 7.24 11.70 -4.07
N LEU A 341 7.30 10.63 -4.86
CA LEU A 341 8.44 9.70 -4.88
C LEU A 341 9.73 10.34 -5.42
N LYS A 342 9.62 11.35 -6.30
CA LYS A 342 10.76 12.11 -6.82
C LYS A 342 11.21 13.26 -5.91
N ASN A 343 10.42 13.61 -4.88
CA ASN A 343 10.76 14.70 -3.98
C ASN A 343 11.97 14.31 -3.11
N THR A 344 13.14 14.85 -3.44
CA THR A 344 14.42 14.58 -2.76
C THR A 344 14.49 15.11 -1.34
N GLN A 345 13.57 16.00 -0.95
CA GLN A 345 13.47 16.48 0.43
C GLN A 345 12.83 15.42 1.34
N LEU A 346 12.00 14.52 0.78
CA LEU A 346 11.35 13.47 1.55
C LEU A 346 12.28 12.27 1.77
N ARG A 347 12.21 11.69 2.97
CA ARG A 347 12.84 10.42 3.35
C ARG A 347 11.76 9.36 3.56
N ILE A 348 11.15 8.93 2.46
CA ILE A 348 10.07 7.94 2.47
C ILE A 348 10.64 6.56 2.85
N PRO A 349 10.21 5.92 3.95
CA PRO A 349 10.68 4.58 4.32
C PRO A 349 10.32 3.51 3.28
N THR A 350 11.13 2.46 3.15
CA THR A 350 10.97 1.40 2.12
C THR A 350 9.57 0.76 2.13
N ASN A 351 9.03 0.45 3.30
CA ASN A 351 7.69 -0.12 3.44
C ASN A 351 6.59 0.83 2.91
N LEU A 352 6.75 2.14 3.09
CA LEU A 352 5.82 3.13 2.56
C LEU A 352 6.03 3.35 1.05
N GLN A 353 7.28 3.31 0.56
CA GLN A 353 7.58 3.31 -0.88
C GLN A 353 6.93 2.11 -1.58
N GLU A 354 6.96 0.92 -0.97
CA GLU A 354 6.29 -0.27 -1.52
C GLU A 354 4.78 -0.09 -1.65
N LEU A 355 4.13 0.53 -0.65
CA LEU A 355 2.72 0.88 -0.74
C LEU A 355 2.46 1.86 -1.88
N TRP A 356 3.27 2.92 -2.00
CA TRP A 356 3.14 3.90 -3.08
C TRP A 356 3.33 3.28 -4.45
N LEU A 357 4.34 2.43 -4.63
CA LEU A 357 4.55 1.69 -5.86
C LEU A 357 3.38 0.75 -6.15
N THR A 358 2.77 0.16 -5.13
CA THR A 358 1.56 -0.68 -5.31
C THR A 358 0.36 0.17 -5.74
N ILE A 359 0.15 1.34 -5.13
CA ILE A 359 -0.97 2.25 -5.44
C ILE A 359 -0.83 2.88 -6.83
N ARG A 360 0.37 3.32 -7.18
CA ARG A 360 0.72 3.78 -8.54
C ARG A 360 0.39 2.72 -9.58
N GLY A 361 0.38 1.45 -9.16
CA GLY A 361 0.57 0.31 -10.00
C GLY A 361 2.05 0.24 -10.36
N LYS A 362 2.81 -0.66 -9.72
CA LYS A 362 3.84 -1.37 -10.49
C LYS A 362 3.06 -1.85 -11.70
N ASN A 363 3.50 -1.60 -12.94
CA ASN A 363 2.97 -2.37 -14.07
C ASN A 363 3.06 -3.81 -13.60
N PRO A 364 1.95 -4.46 -13.17
CA PRO A 364 2.05 -5.81 -12.70
C PRO A 364 2.60 -6.54 -13.91
N ARG A 365 3.53 -7.47 -13.72
CA ARG A 365 3.93 -8.34 -14.84
C ARG A 365 2.62 -8.88 -15.41
N SER A 366 2.21 -8.36 -16.56
CA SER A 366 0.91 -8.64 -17.12
C SER A 366 1.05 -10.00 -17.76
N VAL A 367 0.29 -10.96 -17.24
CA VAL A 367 0.24 -12.29 -17.84
C VAL A 367 -0.89 -12.26 -18.86
N LEU A 368 -0.52 -12.20 -20.14
CA LEU A 368 -1.43 -12.44 -21.23
C LEU A 368 -1.38 -13.93 -21.55
N VAL A 369 -2.48 -14.64 -21.31
CA VAL A 369 -2.58 -16.05 -21.69
C VAL A 369 -3.12 -16.17 -23.10
N THR A 370 -2.59 -17.12 -23.87
CA THR A 370 -2.92 -17.31 -25.27
C THR A 370 -3.69 -18.62 -25.49
N MET A 371 -4.64 -18.61 -26.41
CA MET A 371 -5.32 -19.81 -26.90
C MET A 371 -5.37 -19.76 -28.42
N ASP A 372 -4.70 -20.70 -29.06
CA ASP A 372 -4.78 -20.85 -30.51
C ASP A 372 -6.02 -21.66 -30.88
N MET A 373 -6.74 -21.23 -31.91
CA MET A 373 -7.95 -21.87 -32.41
C MET A 373 -7.75 -22.32 -33.85
N PHE A 374 -8.06 -23.58 -34.13
CA PHE A 374 -8.06 -24.16 -35.47
C PHE A 374 -9.30 -25.04 -35.68
N ASN A 375 -10.04 -24.82 -36.76
CA ASN A 375 -11.30 -25.52 -37.10
C ASN A 375 -12.36 -25.55 -35.96
N GLY A 376 -12.37 -24.51 -35.13
CA GLY A 376 -13.27 -24.35 -33.99
C GLY A 376 -12.84 -25.09 -32.73
N GLN A 377 -11.61 -25.61 -32.69
CA GLN A 377 -11.05 -26.35 -31.55
C GLN A 377 -9.82 -25.62 -31.01
N PRO A 378 -9.57 -25.66 -29.70
CA PRO A 378 -8.37 -25.11 -29.10
C PRO A 378 -7.18 -26.06 -29.33
N VAL A 379 -6.07 -25.50 -29.82
CA VAL A 379 -4.91 -26.27 -30.28
C VAL A 379 -3.59 -25.72 -29.72
N LEU A 380 -2.55 -26.55 -29.78
CA LEU A 380 -1.17 -26.16 -29.54
C LEU A 380 -0.40 -26.09 -30.86
N VAL A 381 0.42 -25.04 -30.99
CA VAL A 381 1.30 -24.82 -32.14
C VAL A 381 2.74 -25.05 -31.75
N LYS A 382 3.50 -25.73 -32.61
CA LYS A 382 4.96 -25.84 -32.52
C LYS A 382 5.55 -25.44 -33.86
N SER A 383 6.48 -24.47 -33.83
CA SER A 383 7.17 -24.00 -35.04
C SER A 383 6.20 -23.66 -36.19
N SER A 384 5.09 -22.98 -35.88
CA SER A 384 4.03 -22.61 -36.84
C SER A 384 3.18 -23.76 -37.42
N GLN A 385 3.24 -24.96 -36.84
CA GLN A 385 2.39 -26.09 -37.20
C GLN A 385 1.48 -26.49 -36.04
N VAL A 386 0.22 -26.80 -36.34
CA VAL A 386 -0.72 -27.35 -35.37
C VAL A 386 -0.26 -28.75 -34.99
N CYS A 387 -0.06 -29.00 -33.69
CA CYS A 387 0.48 -30.27 -33.21
C CYS A 387 -0.53 -31.10 -32.41
N GLU A 388 -1.37 -30.44 -31.61
CA GLU A 388 -2.24 -31.14 -30.67
C GLU A 388 -3.54 -30.35 -30.49
N VAL A 389 -4.66 -31.07 -30.38
CA VAL A 389 -5.93 -30.53 -29.90
C VAL A 389 -5.98 -30.79 -28.39
N HIS A 390 -6.26 -29.76 -27.60
CA HIS A 390 -6.34 -29.89 -26.15
C HIS A 390 -7.75 -29.64 -25.63
N SER A 391 -7.97 -29.81 -24.31
CA SER A 391 -9.28 -29.63 -23.67
C SER A 391 -10.42 -30.38 -24.38
N ASP A 392 -10.12 -31.59 -24.87
CA ASP A 392 -11.04 -32.45 -25.64
C ASP A 392 -11.66 -31.79 -26.88
N GLY A 393 -11.01 -30.74 -27.42
CA GLY A 393 -11.54 -29.96 -28.54
C GLY A 393 -12.61 -28.94 -28.14
N GLU A 394 -12.93 -28.82 -26.85
CA GLU A 394 -13.97 -27.96 -26.32
C GLU A 394 -13.39 -26.64 -25.79
N TYR A 395 -13.62 -25.54 -26.53
CA TYR A 395 -13.14 -24.21 -26.15
C TYR A 395 -13.73 -23.72 -24.81
N GLY A 396 -14.91 -24.21 -24.41
CA GLY A 396 -15.50 -23.89 -23.11
C GLY A 396 -14.62 -24.34 -21.94
N GLN A 397 -14.12 -25.58 -22.00
CA GLN A 397 -13.22 -26.11 -20.97
C GLN A 397 -11.87 -25.40 -20.95
N ALA A 398 -11.35 -24.99 -22.11
CA ALA A 398 -10.15 -24.16 -22.18
C ALA A 398 -10.39 -22.80 -21.49
N MET A 399 -11.53 -22.17 -21.76
CA MET A 399 -11.88 -20.88 -21.18
C MET A 399 -12.12 -20.92 -19.67
N GLU A 400 -12.66 -22.01 -19.12
CA GLU A 400 -12.77 -22.18 -17.65
C GLU A 400 -11.40 -22.07 -16.96
N LYS A 401 -10.35 -22.61 -17.59
CA LYS A 401 -8.98 -22.55 -17.07
C LYS A 401 -8.34 -21.17 -17.30
N LEU A 402 -8.58 -20.56 -18.45
CA LEU A 402 -7.94 -19.29 -18.84
C LEU A 402 -8.62 -18.05 -18.24
N SER A 403 -9.92 -18.11 -17.96
CA SER A 403 -10.72 -16.98 -17.45
C SER A 403 -10.35 -16.52 -16.04
N ILE A 404 -9.45 -17.23 -15.35
CA ILE A 404 -8.81 -16.74 -14.13
C ILE A 404 -7.88 -15.53 -14.39
N PHE A 405 -7.42 -15.38 -15.64
CA PHE A 405 -6.57 -14.27 -16.06
C PHE A 405 -7.43 -13.12 -16.61
N PRO A 406 -7.04 -11.86 -16.32
CA PRO A 406 -7.80 -10.71 -16.75
C PRO A 406 -7.76 -10.50 -18.26
N ASP A 407 -6.65 -10.82 -18.92
CA ASP A 407 -6.46 -10.65 -20.36
C ASP A 407 -6.17 -11.99 -21.04
N ILE A 408 -6.91 -12.28 -22.11
CA ILE A 408 -6.76 -13.52 -22.89
C ILE A 408 -6.62 -13.15 -24.36
N LEU A 409 -5.57 -13.62 -25.02
CA LEU A 409 -5.41 -13.54 -26.46
C LEU A 409 -5.91 -14.83 -27.10
N ILE A 410 -6.86 -14.72 -28.03
CA ILE A 410 -7.31 -15.85 -28.83
C ILE A 410 -6.88 -15.63 -30.28
N VAL A 411 -6.17 -16.61 -30.86
CA VAL A 411 -5.64 -16.52 -32.22
C VAL A 411 -6.46 -17.39 -33.18
N ASP A 412 -7.00 -16.78 -34.22
CA ASP A 412 -7.65 -17.49 -35.34
C ASP A 412 -6.60 -17.97 -36.35
N LEU A 413 -6.18 -19.24 -36.23
CA LEU A 413 -5.18 -19.82 -37.12
C LEU A 413 -5.70 -20.02 -38.55
N ASN A 414 -6.98 -20.37 -38.73
CA ASN A 414 -7.59 -20.43 -40.07
C ASN A 414 -7.51 -19.05 -40.75
N GLY A 415 -7.84 -17.99 -40.00
CA GLY A 415 -7.70 -16.61 -40.47
C GLY A 415 -6.25 -16.27 -40.80
N ALA A 416 -5.30 -16.66 -39.95
CA ALA A 416 -3.87 -16.48 -40.19
C ALA A 416 -3.41 -17.15 -41.49
N PHE A 417 -3.94 -18.33 -41.81
CA PHE A 417 -3.66 -19.05 -43.06
C PHE A 417 -4.40 -18.54 -44.30
N GLY A 418 -5.24 -17.50 -44.16
CA GLY A 418 -5.85 -16.82 -45.30
C GLY A 418 -7.35 -17.05 -45.47
N GLU A 419 -7.97 -17.88 -44.62
CA GLU A 419 -9.41 -18.04 -44.64
C GLU A 419 -10.12 -16.77 -44.15
N THR A 420 -11.30 -16.51 -44.71
CA THR A 420 -12.18 -15.39 -44.33
C THR A 420 -13.46 -15.95 -43.71
N ASP A 421 -14.06 -15.20 -42.78
CA ASP A 421 -15.27 -15.61 -42.03
C ASP A 421 -15.19 -17.02 -41.42
N THR A 422 -14.17 -17.22 -40.59
CA THR A 422 -13.89 -18.54 -40.01
C THR A 422 -14.87 -18.89 -38.88
N LYS A 423 -15.08 -20.19 -38.67
CA LYS A 423 -15.77 -20.71 -37.47
C LYS A 423 -15.14 -20.16 -36.17
N ASN A 424 -13.82 -19.97 -36.16
CA ASN A 424 -13.10 -19.42 -35.01
C ASN A 424 -13.51 -17.98 -34.72
N ARG A 425 -13.61 -17.11 -35.73
CA ARG A 425 -14.07 -15.72 -35.52
C ARG A 425 -15.42 -15.68 -34.84
N GLN A 426 -16.36 -16.51 -35.28
CA GLN A 426 -17.70 -16.58 -34.67
C GLN A 426 -17.66 -17.03 -33.20
N ILE A 427 -16.77 -17.96 -32.86
CA ILE A 427 -16.54 -18.39 -31.46
C ILE A 427 -15.92 -17.24 -30.65
N ILE A 428 -14.89 -16.57 -31.18
CA ILE A 428 -14.20 -15.46 -30.51
C ILE A 428 -15.17 -14.32 -30.21
N LYS A 429 -16.04 -13.95 -31.16
CA LYS A 429 -17.08 -12.92 -30.96
C LYS A 429 -18.00 -13.27 -29.78
N LYS A 430 -18.42 -14.54 -29.65
CA LYS A 430 -19.24 -15.01 -28.52
C LYS A 430 -18.48 -14.96 -27.19
N LEU A 431 -17.21 -15.32 -27.19
CA LEU A 431 -16.38 -15.28 -25.98
C LEU A 431 -16.09 -13.84 -25.51
N ALA A 432 -15.83 -12.93 -26.44
CA ALA A 432 -15.56 -11.52 -26.16
C ALA A 432 -16.75 -10.77 -25.52
N GLN A 433 -17.97 -11.29 -25.64
CA GLN A 433 -19.14 -10.75 -24.92
C GLN A 433 -19.11 -11.07 -23.42
N LYS A 434 -18.37 -12.12 -23.01
CA LYS A 434 -18.33 -12.61 -21.63
C LYS A 434 -16.98 -12.36 -20.95
N HIS A 435 -15.90 -12.30 -21.72
CA HIS A 435 -14.53 -12.21 -21.23
C HIS A 435 -13.77 -11.07 -21.91
N HIS A 436 -12.68 -10.62 -21.28
CA HIS A 436 -11.82 -9.58 -21.81
C HIS A 436 -10.81 -10.17 -22.80
N ILE A 437 -11.22 -10.20 -24.08
CA ILE A 437 -10.50 -10.90 -25.15
C ILE A 437 -9.73 -9.93 -26.05
N TYR A 438 -8.46 -10.27 -26.30
CA TYR A 438 -7.68 -9.80 -27.45
C TYR A 438 -7.77 -10.83 -28.56
N MET A 439 -7.80 -10.40 -29.81
CA MET A 439 -7.90 -11.30 -30.96
C MET A 439 -6.78 -11.06 -31.97
N GLY A 440 -6.12 -12.14 -32.36
CA GLY A 440 -5.17 -12.17 -33.47
C GLY A 440 -5.59 -13.16 -34.55
N GLY A 441 -4.87 -13.17 -35.67
CA GLY A 441 -5.08 -14.11 -36.76
C GLY A 441 -5.97 -13.59 -37.89
N GLY A 442 -5.36 -13.26 -39.03
CA GLY A 442 -6.08 -12.98 -40.28
C GLY A 442 -6.76 -11.61 -40.40
N LEU A 443 -6.48 -10.66 -39.51
CA LEU A 443 -6.96 -9.29 -39.63
C LEU A 443 -6.15 -8.54 -40.71
N ARG A 444 -6.70 -8.42 -41.92
CA ARG A 444 -6.01 -7.85 -43.10
C ARG A 444 -6.60 -6.53 -43.58
N SER A 445 -7.72 -6.11 -42.99
CA SER A 445 -8.42 -4.89 -43.38
C SER A 445 -8.98 -4.16 -42.16
N LEU A 446 -9.25 -2.87 -42.32
CA LEU A 446 -9.92 -2.08 -41.28
C LEU A 446 -11.32 -2.64 -40.99
N THR A 447 -12.00 -3.16 -42.01
CA THR A 447 -13.32 -3.80 -41.88
C THR A 447 -13.27 -5.04 -40.99
N ASP A 448 -12.24 -5.88 -41.12
CA ASP A 448 -12.05 -7.03 -40.22
C ASP A 448 -11.89 -6.57 -38.76
N VAL A 449 -11.07 -5.54 -38.55
CA VAL A 449 -10.80 -4.99 -37.21
C VAL A 449 -12.08 -4.43 -36.61
N GLU A 450 -12.80 -3.58 -37.34
CA GLU A 450 -14.05 -2.98 -36.88
C GLU A 450 -15.12 -4.03 -36.53
N ASP A 451 -15.26 -5.08 -37.34
CA ASP A 451 -16.20 -6.17 -37.10
C ASP A 451 -15.90 -6.91 -35.78
N MET A 452 -14.62 -7.16 -35.49
CA MET A 452 -14.22 -7.77 -34.22
C MET A 452 -14.44 -6.82 -33.03
N LEU A 453 -14.05 -5.55 -33.15
CA LEU A 453 -14.22 -4.56 -32.08
C LEU A 453 -15.71 -4.30 -31.75
N LYS A 454 -16.61 -4.31 -32.76
CA LYS A 454 -18.07 -4.25 -32.56
C LYS A 454 -18.63 -5.43 -31.77
N SER A 455 -17.89 -6.55 -31.77
CA SER A 455 -18.26 -7.78 -31.07
C SER A 455 -17.66 -7.87 -29.66
N SER A 456 -17.34 -6.73 -29.04
CA SER A 456 -16.72 -6.61 -27.71
C SER A 456 -15.26 -7.06 -27.62
N VAL A 457 -14.57 -7.38 -28.72
CA VAL A 457 -13.11 -7.57 -28.67
C VAL A 457 -12.43 -6.29 -28.20
N ARG A 458 -11.51 -6.44 -27.25
CA ARG A 458 -10.89 -5.30 -26.56
C ARG A 458 -9.72 -4.76 -27.35
N ARG A 459 -8.86 -5.64 -27.87
CA ARG A 459 -7.76 -5.27 -28.75
C ARG A 459 -7.60 -6.25 -29.90
N CYS A 460 -7.16 -5.72 -31.04
CA CYS A 460 -6.81 -6.48 -32.21
C CYS A 460 -5.29 -6.59 -32.33
N VAL A 461 -4.80 -7.80 -32.49
CA VAL A 461 -3.39 -8.11 -32.74
C VAL A 461 -3.17 -8.20 -34.24
N VAL A 462 -2.34 -7.30 -34.77
CA VAL A 462 -2.04 -7.22 -36.20
C VAL A 462 -0.55 -7.43 -36.43
N ALA A 463 -0.20 -8.22 -37.44
CA ALA A 463 1.19 -8.47 -37.78
C ALA A 463 1.88 -7.20 -38.29
N SER A 464 3.16 -7.02 -37.97
CA SER A 464 3.95 -5.83 -38.30
C SER A 464 4.23 -5.62 -39.80
N ALA A 465 3.66 -6.44 -40.68
CA ALA A 465 3.88 -6.38 -42.12
C ALA A 465 3.04 -5.30 -42.82
N ASP A 466 1.98 -4.79 -42.17
CA ASP A 466 1.02 -3.86 -42.79
C ASP A 466 0.96 -2.52 -42.04
N ASP A 467 1.93 -1.65 -42.32
CA ASP A 467 2.01 -0.31 -41.71
C ASP A 467 0.81 0.59 -42.09
N VAL A 468 0.20 0.34 -43.26
CA VAL A 468 -0.98 1.09 -43.72
C VAL A 468 -2.21 0.75 -42.89
N LEU A 469 -2.40 -0.52 -42.53
CA LEU A 469 -3.47 -0.92 -41.62
C LEU A 469 -3.21 -0.42 -40.20
N ILE A 470 -1.97 -0.56 -39.69
CA ILE A 470 -1.57 -0.15 -38.34
C ILE A 470 -1.84 1.33 -38.06
N THR A 471 -1.64 2.20 -39.06
CA THR A 471 -1.90 3.64 -38.93
C THR A 471 -3.39 4.01 -38.85
N LYS A 472 -4.29 3.11 -39.29
CA LYS A 472 -5.74 3.35 -39.30
C LYS A 472 -6.46 2.84 -38.06
N ILE A 473 -5.83 1.97 -37.27
CA ILE A 473 -6.45 1.38 -36.07
C ILE A 473 -6.19 2.31 -34.86
N PRO A 474 -7.22 2.60 -34.03
CA PRO A 474 -7.01 3.31 -32.77
C PRO A 474 -5.98 2.60 -31.88
N LYS A 475 -4.97 3.34 -31.40
CA LYS A 475 -3.76 2.76 -30.80
C LYS A 475 -4.04 2.04 -29.48
N GLU A 476 -5.01 2.52 -28.73
CA GLU A 476 -5.53 1.88 -27.51
C GLU A 476 -6.25 0.55 -27.78
N ARG A 477 -6.67 0.30 -29.03
CA ARG A 477 -7.29 -0.95 -29.49
C ARG A 477 -6.34 -1.85 -30.28
N LEU A 478 -5.08 -1.46 -30.41
CA LEU A 478 -4.08 -2.16 -31.23
C LEU A 478 -3.02 -2.84 -30.35
N VAL A 479 -2.58 -4.02 -30.81
CA VAL A 479 -1.31 -4.64 -30.46
C VAL A 479 -0.61 -5.01 -31.77
N VAL A 480 0.66 -4.65 -31.92
CA VAL A 480 1.43 -5.04 -33.11
C VAL A 480 2.28 -6.26 -32.79
N GLU A 481 2.11 -7.36 -33.53
CA GLU A 481 2.92 -8.55 -33.38
C GLU A 481 4.13 -8.52 -34.33
N ILE A 482 5.32 -8.75 -33.78
CA ILE A 482 6.57 -8.92 -34.52
C ILE A 482 7.09 -10.33 -34.25
N SER A 483 7.21 -11.14 -35.29
CA SER A 483 7.95 -12.41 -35.23
C SER A 483 9.40 -12.17 -35.62
N ILE A 484 10.36 -12.76 -34.89
CA ILE A 484 11.79 -12.61 -35.17
C ILE A 484 12.53 -13.94 -35.15
N ASN A 485 13.66 -13.99 -35.87
CA ASN A 485 14.62 -15.10 -35.82
C ASN A 485 15.71 -14.89 -34.74
N GLU A 486 16.68 -15.80 -34.69
CA GLU A 486 17.82 -15.75 -33.77
C GLU A 486 18.75 -14.54 -33.99
N GLN A 487 18.76 -13.99 -35.20
CA GLN A 487 19.53 -12.81 -35.61
C GLN A 487 18.79 -11.50 -35.34
N ASN A 488 17.61 -11.54 -34.68
CA ASN A 488 16.72 -10.41 -34.46
C ASN A 488 16.17 -9.77 -35.75
N GLU A 489 16.09 -10.52 -36.84
CA GLU A 489 15.47 -10.05 -38.09
C GLU A 489 13.97 -10.39 -38.11
N VAL A 490 13.16 -9.48 -38.64
CA VAL A 490 11.70 -9.58 -38.67
C VAL A 490 11.26 -10.57 -39.76
N LEU A 491 10.35 -11.46 -39.38
CA LEU A 491 9.73 -12.47 -40.24
C LEU A 491 8.27 -12.10 -40.55
N ILE A 492 7.87 -12.22 -41.81
CA ILE A 492 6.51 -11.93 -42.28
C ILE A 492 5.92 -13.13 -43.05
N HIS A 493 4.69 -12.99 -43.56
CA HIS A 493 3.96 -14.03 -44.31
C HIS A 493 3.93 -15.40 -43.58
N GLY A 494 3.40 -15.42 -42.36
CA GLY A 494 3.37 -16.64 -41.55
C GLY A 494 4.78 -17.15 -41.19
N ARG A 495 5.73 -16.22 -41.04
CA ARG A 495 7.14 -16.47 -40.69
C ARG A 495 7.96 -17.17 -41.78
N GLN A 496 7.46 -17.19 -43.02
CA GLN A 496 8.14 -17.83 -44.16
C GLN A 496 9.11 -16.89 -44.88
N THR A 497 8.94 -15.58 -44.72
CA THR A 497 9.76 -14.57 -45.42
C THR A 497 10.57 -13.76 -44.42
N ASN A 498 11.89 -13.81 -44.54
CA ASN A 498 12.79 -12.93 -43.81
C ASN A 498 12.88 -11.58 -44.51
N THR A 499 12.61 -10.50 -43.77
CA THR A 499 12.68 -9.14 -44.30
C THR A 499 14.10 -8.56 -44.26
N HIS A 500 15.02 -9.19 -43.51
CA HIS A 500 16.33 -8.67 -43.14
C HIS A 500 16.29 -7.35 -42.36
N VAL A 501 15.10 -6.89 -41.95
CA VAL A 501 14.92 -5.71 -41.11
C VAL A 501 15.18 -6.13 -39.67
N ASN A 502 16.11 -5.45 -39.00
CA ASN A 502 16.35 -5.66 -37.58
C ASN A 502 15.16 -5.20 -36.72
N ILE A 503 14.82 -5.94 -35.66
CA ILE A 503 13.71 -5.62 -34.76
C ILE A 503 13.79 -4.21 -34.17
N ILE A 504 14.99 -3.72 -33.83
CA ILE A 504 15.17 -2.38 -33.26
C ILE A 504 14.73 -1.31 -34.26
N THR A 505 15.09 -1.49 -35.54
CA THR A 505 14.64 -0.61 -36.63
C THR A 505 13.12 -0.65 -36.74
N LYS A 506 12.51 -1.84 -36.69
CA LYS A 506 11.05 -1.97 -36.79
C LYS A 506 10.32 -1.37 -35.58
N ILE A 507 10.81 -1.58 -34.36
CA ILE A 507 10.27 -0.95 -33.15
C ILE A 507 10.30 0.58 -33.28
N ASN A 508 11.42 1.15 -33.72
CA ASN A 508 11.53 2.60 -33.90
C ASN A 508 10.54 3.14 -34.94
N GLN A 509 10.30 2.40 -36.03
CA GLN A 509 9.27 2.74 -37.01
C GLN A 509 7.86 2.72 -36.40
N LEU A 510 7.56 1.71 -35.57
CA LEU A 510 6.26 1.60 -34.90
C LEU A 510 6.03 2.71 -33.86
N ILE A 511 7.08 3.15 -33.16
CA ILE A 511 7.02 4.30 -32.24
C ILE A 511 6.71 5.59 -33.00
N GLN A 512 7.30 5.78 -34.18
CA GLN A 512 7.05 6.98 -35.01
C GLN A 512 5.61 7.12 -35.47
N ILE A 513 4.83 6.02 -35.45
CA ILE A 513 3.41 6.00 -35.76
C ILE A 513 2.55 5.73 -34.51
N ASP A 514 3.08 6.08 -33.33
CA ASP A 514 2.42 6.07 -32.02
C ASP A 514 1.85 4.70 -31.60
N VAL A 515 2.56 3.61 -31.88
CA VAL A 515 2.17 2.29 -31.36
C VAL A 515 2.55 2.17 -29.89
N ASN A 516 1.56 1.85 -29.04
CA ASN A 516 1.74 1.72 -27.59
C ASN A 516 1.99 0.29 -27.11
N ILE A 517 1.69 -0.76 -27.89
CA ILE A 517 1.91 -2.15 -27.45
C ILE A 517 2.45 -2.99 -28.61
N ILE A 518 3.57 -3.66 -28.35
CA ILE A 518 4.21 -4.60 -29.26
C ILE A 518 4.30 -5.98 -28.59
N SER A 519 3.83 -7.02 -29.27
CA SER A 519 4.09 -8.41 -28.93
C SER A 519 5.27 -8.94 -29.75
N ILE A 520 6.23 -9.60 -29.11
CA ILE A 520 7.41 -10.14 -29.78
C ILE A 520 7.42 -11.65 -29.65
N THR A 521 7.40 -12.34 -30.78
CA THR A 521 7.45 -13.80 -30.85
C THR A 521 8.84 -14.25 -31.30
N PHE A 522 9.53 -15.01 -30.45
CA PHE A 522 10.84 -15.60 -30.74
C PHE A 522 10.66 -17.00 -31.34
N VAL A 523 10.65 -17.08 -32.68
CA VAL A 523 10.18 -18.26 -33.43
C VAL A 523 10.96 -19.53 -33.07
N GLN A 524 12.25 -19.44 -32.79
CA GLN A 524 13.12 -20.57 -32.41
C GLN A 524 12.79 -21.20 -31.04
N SER A 525 12.05 -20.50 -30.18
CA SER A 525 11.71 -20.96 -28.82
C SER A 525 10.25 -21.38 -28.66
N GLU A 526 9.39 -21.02 -29.61
CA GLU A 526 7.95 -21.26 -29.55
C GLU A 526 7.63 -22.77 -29.63
N GLY A 527 6.91 -23.29 -28.64
CA GLY A 527 6.52 -24.71 -28.58
C GLY A 527 7.66 -25.69 -28.25
N HIS A 528 8.83 -25.19 -27.84
CA HIS A 528 10.01 -26.02 -27.53
C HIS A 528 10.23 -26.29 -26.03
N LEU A 529 9.40 -25.72 -25.15
CA LEU A 529 9.54 -25.82 -23.68
C LEU A 529 10.91 -25.37 -23.13
N SER A 530 11.68 -24.62 -23.92
CA SER A 530 13.00 -24.08 -23.54
C SER A 530 12.92 -22.77 -22.74
N GLY A 531 11.70 -22.25 -22.56
CA GLY A 531 11.45 -20.94 -21.96
C GLY A 531 11.79 -19.79 -22.92
N ILE A 532 11.66 -18.57 -22.41
CA ILE A 532 11.89 -17.36 -23.19
C ILE A 532 13.41 -17.11 -23.32
N PRO A 533 13.95 -16.69 -24.49
CA PRO A 533 15.38 -16.44 -24.69
C PRO A 533 15.87 -15.19 -23.93
N ARG A 534 16.12 -15.34 -22.62
CA ARG A 534 16.44 -14.25 -21.69
C ARG A 534 17.64 -13.40 -22.13
N GLN A 535 18.68 -14.01 -22.71
CA GLN A 535 19.86 -13.28 -23.17
C GLN A 535 19.55 -12.39 -24.37
N GLN A 536 18.78 -12.90 -25.34
CA GLN A 536 18.35 -12.12 -26.51
C GLN A 536 17.50 -10.94 -26.06
N ILE A 537 16.54 -11.16 -25.16
CA ILE A 537 15.73 -10.10 -24.55
C ILE A 537 16.61 -9.06 -23.86
N ARG A 538 17.55 -9.49 -23.00
CA ARG A 538 18.44 -8.57 -22.30
C ARG A 538 19.25 -7.71 -23.27
N ASN A 539 19.73 -8.29 -24.36
CA ASN A 539 20.48 -7.56 -25.38
C ASN A 539 19.60 -6.49 -26.06
N LEU A 540 18.33 -6.81 -26.37
CA LEU A 540 17.38 -5.85 -26.92
C LEU A 540 17.15 -4.65 -25.98
N PHE A 541 16.98 -4.91 -24.68
CA PHE A 541 16.81 -3.86 -23.67
C PHE A 541 18.05 -2.95 -23.55
N ILE A 542 19.25 -3.51 -23.60
CA ILE A 542 20.50 -2.73 -23.51
C ILE A 542 20.69 -1.85 -24.74
N GLN A 543 20.33 -2.35 -25.92
CA GLN A 543 20.52 -1.62 -27.18
C GLN A 543 19.52 -0.47 -27.36
N ASN A 544 18.35 -0.51 -26.73
CA ASN A 544 17.32 0.51 -26.94
C ASN A 544 16.42 0.81 -25.71
N PRO A 545 16.99 1.15 -24.55
CA PRO A 545 16.24 1.26 -23.29
C PRO A 545 15.15 2.34 -23.34
N GLN A 546 15.45 3.52 -23.89
CA GLN A 546 14.54 4.67 -23.91
C GLN A 546 13.28 4.45 -24.75
N ASN A 547 13.41 3.72 -25.86
CA ASN A 547 12.28 3.43 -26.75
C ASN A 547 11.42 2.29 -26.22
N ILE A 548 12.02 1.33 -25.51
CA ILE A 548 11.27 0.26 -24.83
C ILE A 548 10.56 0.80 -23.59
N GLU A 549 11.05 1.85 -22.93
CA GLU A 549 10.30 2.52 -21.85
C GLU A 549 9.09 3.34 -22.34
N ARG A 550 9.08 3.73 -23.62
CA ARG A 550 7.99 4.52 -24.23
C ARG A 550 6.80 3.67 -24.70
N ILE A 551 7.00 2.37 -24.87
CA ILE A 551 6.01 1.35 -25.26
C ILE A 551 5.69 0.53 -24.02
#